data_AF-A0A0R3RH95-F1
#
_entry.id   AF-A0A0R3RH95-F1
#
_cell.length_a   1.000
_cell.length_b   1.000
_cell.length_c   1.000
_cell.angle_alpha   90.00
_cell.angle_beta   90.00
_cell.angle_gamma   90.00
#
_symmetry.space_group_name_H-M   'P 1'
#
loop_
_entity.id
_entity.type
_entity.pdbx_description
1 polymer ?
#
loop_
_entity_poly.entity_id
_entity_poly.type
_entity_poly.pdbx_seq_one_letter_code
_entity_poly.pdbx_strand_id
1 'polypeptide(L)'
;MVGRSTVKQRPTPARESTIKDLAQTPTSLPTSSTSAMSTSVDTSQALATNDGSSEFGEIDNLIQRYLASTQYKTALFWADKRLALCRRNGSQPSFVDMARFIKVLAAAGEWTRLMAYCDRHELIMKHMLFSYFYVNGLYRKKLFMDILKLKLGTVVDRSHDLIFSVMPHMVQLSKPKSSIPSSEEVAALDKMSEDMQIEAGLLLLLGKAYLMTQNRRAAFSCLQGAVCKDDSCIEAFELIQKYRLYSKQRFEELIERSGDKNSMVVALRNYYFSQGSKNASLPMLLLGTFLSDFLNSDSSVNEALTTDLSILTARAAHLYQTGDLQGAYNITNEILDEAGMFQDCLLIHIATLVQLRKFESLFILAHQLVDSQPDNEVSWYTVGCYYYSIGQLGAAKNFLNKCTSMNCTFGEGWLAFGHALTAESEHEQAMNCYLRLPCKI
;
A
#
# COMPACT_ATOMS: atom_id res chain seq x y z
N MET A 1 -50.98 23.87 20.93
CA MET A 1 -51.88 23.76 22.10
C MET A 1 -51.94 22.29 22.49
N VAL A 2 -51.46 21.97 23.70
CA VAL A 2 -51.65 20.73 24.50
C VAL A 2 -51.19 19.41 23.82
N GLY A 3 -50.16 18.66 24.22
CA GLY A 3 -49.46 18.52 25.50
C GLY A 3 -49.90 17.24 26.23
N ARG A 4 -49.05 16.20 26.30
CA ARG A 4 -48.65 15.52 27.55
C ARG A 4 -47.75 14.29 27.33
N SER A 5 -46.81 14.21 28.26
CA SER A 5 -45.70 13.30 28.47
C SER A 5 -46.04 12.17 29.47
N THR A 6 -45.10 11.22 29.62
CA THR A 6 -44.71 10.33 30.77
C THR A 6 -44.47 8.90 30.24
N VAL A 7 -43.29 8.26 30.23
CA VAL A 7 -42.15 8.01 31.16
C VAL A 7 -42.44 7.01 32.29
N LYS A 8 -41.57 5.97 32.36
CA LYS A 8 -41.34 4.89 33.38
C LYS A 8 -42.15 3.59 33.12
N GLN A 9 -41.63 2.36 33.27
CA GLN A 9 -40.49 1.83 34.04
C GLN A 9 -40.15 0.38 33.59
N ARG A 10 -38.90 -0.07 33.81
CA ARG A 10 -38.44 -1.49 33.73
C ARG A 10 -39.15 -2.39 34.74
N PRO A 11 -39.12 -3.72 34.51
CA PRO A 11 -38.63 -4.62 35.56
C PRO A 11 -37.61 -5.67 35.08
N THR A 12 -36.70 -6.03 36.00
CA THR A 12 -35.73 -7.13 35.95
C THR A 12 -36.34 -8.49 36.35
N PRO A 13 -35.68 -9.63 36.06
CA PRO A 13 -36.27 -10.97 36.12
C PRO A 13 -35.99 -11.75 37.42
N ALA A 14 -36.85 -12.73 37.73
CA ALA A 14 -36.66 -13.80 38.73
C ALA A 14 -36.74 -15.16 37.98
N ARG A 15 -35.72 -16.04 38.06
CA ARG A 15 -35.59 -17.22 38.97
C ARG A 15 -36.84 -18.14 38.90
N GLU A 16 -36.78 -19.40 38.49
CA GLU A 16 -35.97 -20.54 38.92
C GLU A 16 -36.14 -21.75 37.96
N SER A 17 -35.12 -22.60 37.80
CA SER A 17 -35.31 -24.06 37.87
C SER A 17 -33.97 -24.77 38.14
N THR A 18 -34.03 -25.65 39.13
CA THR A 18 -32.97 -26.42 39.77
C THR A 18 -32.89 -27.83 39.18
N ILE A 19 -31.69 -28.37 38.97
CA ILE A 19 -31.41 -29.81 39.01
C ILE A 19 -30.09 -30.03 39.77
N LYS A 20 -30.12 -30.99 40.69
CA LYS A 20 -29.11 -31.35 41.70
C LYS A 20 -28.39 -32.66 41.32
N ASP A 21 -27.27 -32.90 42.01
CA ASP A 21 -26.53 -34.16 42.23
C ASP A 21 -25.64 -34.63 41.05
N LEU A 22 -24.38 -35.05 41.18
CA LEU A 22 -23.70 -35.83 42.21
C LEU A 22 -22.16 -35.64 42.17
N ALA A 23 -21.49 -35.72 43.33
CA ALA A 23 -20.04 -35.84 43.47
C ALA A 23 -19.58 -37.31 43.43
N GLN A 24 -18.33 -37.58 42.99
CA GLN A 24 -17.44 -38.62 43.56
C GLN A 24 -16.04 -38.62 42.91
N THR A 25 -15.01 -38.60 43.76
CA THR A 25 -13.58 -38.92 43.52
C THR A 25 -13.34 -40.44 43.70
N PRO A 26 -12.19 -40.98 43.23
CA PRO A 26 -11.13 -41.50 44.14
C PRO A 26 -9.67 -41.31 43.59
N THR A 27 -8.62 -40.96 44.37
CA THR A 27 -7.60 -41.81 45.09
C THR A 27 -7.08 -43.04 44.30
N SER A 28 -5.80 -43.43 44.15
CA SER A 28 -4.53 -43.27 44.91
C SER A 28 -3.29 -43.89 44.17
N LEU A 29 -2.08 -43.30 44.32
CA LEU A 29 -0.66 -43.80 44.45
C LEU A 29 -0.23 -45.25 44.01
N PRO A 30 1.06 -45.57 43.65
CA PRO A 30 2.24 -45.38 44.54
C PRO A 30 3.71 -45.24 43.97
N THR A 31 4.58 -44.68 44.85
CA THR A 31 5.99 -45.02 45.25
C THR A 31 7.24 -45.07 44.32
N SER A 32 8.28 -44.33 44.78
CA SER A 32 9.74 -44.65 44.90
C SER A 32 10.56 -44.90 43.61
N SER A 33 11.81 -44.47 43.40
CA SER A 33 12.95 -44.13 44.27
C SER A 33 14.14 -43.62 43.41
N THR A 34 15.03 -42.80 44.00
CA THR A 34 16.52 -42.67 43.77
C THR A 34 17.04 -42.58 42.32
N SER A 35 17.89 -41.63 41.93
CA SER A 35 19.20 -41.36 42.54
C SER A 35 19.80 -40.04 42.04
N ALA A 36 20.43 -39.31 42.97
CA ALA A 36 21.43 -38.31 42.68
C ALA A 36 22.68 -38.96 42.06
N MET A 37 23.24 -38.33 41.03
CA MET A 37 24.70 -38.27 40.87
C MET A 37 25.10 -36.82 40.72
N SER A 38 25.77 -36.36 41.77
CA SER A 38 26.58 -35.16 41.85
C SER A 38 27.82 -35.28 40.97
N THR A 39 28.13 -34.24 40.21
CA THR A 39 29.51 -33.78 40.02
C THR A 39 29.53 -32.28 40.18
N SER A 40 29.98 -31.86 41.37
CA SER A 40 30.39 -30.51 41.69
C SER A 40 31.67 -30.15 40.95
N VAL A 41 31.69 -29.01 40.26
CA VAL A 41 32.89 -28.17 40.19
C VAL A 41 32.43 -26.72 40.31
N ASP A 42 32.85 -26.10 41.41
CA ASP A 42 32.79 -24.67 41.66
C ASP A 42 33.54 -23.89 40.58
N THR A 43 32.92 -22.83 40.07
CA THR A 43 33.64 -21.59 39.75
C THR A 43 32.75 -20.40 40.10
N SER A 44 32.94 -19.94 41.33
CA SER A 44 32.75 -18.54 41.67
C SER A 44 33.62 -17.65 40.77
N GLN A 45 33.04 -16.51 40.37
CA GLN A 45 33.66 -15.35 39.70
C GLN A 45 33.84 -15.42 38.18
N ALA A 46 32.87 -14.82 37.48
CA ALA A 46 33.17 -13.84 36.45
C ALA A 46 32.10 -12.72 36.49
N LEU A 47 32.32 -11.73 37.37
CA LEU A 47 31.93 -10.37 37.02
C LEU A 47 32.83 -9.96 35.85
N ALA A 48 32.34 -10.10 34.63
CA ALA A 48 32.94 -9.52 33.45
C ALA A 48 31.85 -8.76 32.69
N THR A 49 31.94 -7.45 32.81
CA THR A 49 31.08 -6.42 32.24
C THR A 49 31.20 -6.37 30.71
N ASN A 50 30.56 -7.32 30.00
CA ASN A 50 30.44 -7.25 28.52
C ASN A 50 29.17 -7.90 27.91
N ASP A 51 28.22 -8.42 28.70
CA ASP A 51 27.10 -9.24 28.18
C ASP A 51 25.92 -8.48 27.56
N GLY A 52 25.77 -7.17 27.82
CA GLY A 52 24.59 -6.43 27.37
C GLY A 52 24.44 -6.36 25.84
N SER A 53 25.54 -6.25 25.10
CA SER A 53 25.50 -6.16 23.63
C SER A 53 25.17 -7.50 22.96
N SER A 54 25.59 -8.63 23.55
CA SER A 54 25.33 -9.97 22.99
C SER A 54 23.87 -10.37 23.16
N GLU A 55 23.28 -10.12 24.34
CA GLU A 55 21.87 -10.45 24.62
C GLU A 55 20.91 -9.69 23.69
N PHE A 56 21.17 -8.40 23.42
CA PHE A 56 20.35 -7.64 22.47
C PHE A 56 20.49 -8.14 21.04
N GLY A 57 21.68 -8.60 20.64
CA GLY A 57 21.92 -9.16 19.31
C GLY A 57 21.13 -10.45 19.05
N GLU A 58 21.03 -11.34 20.04
CA GLU A 58 20.22 -12.56 19.93
C GLU A 58 18.74 -12.25 19.75
N ILE A 59 18.20 -11.32 20.53
CA ILE A 59 16.80 -10.90 20.44
C ILE A 59 16.54 -10.21 19.09
N ASP A 60 17.45 -9.36 18.62
CA ASP A 60 17.31 -8.68 17.33
C ASP A 60 17.29 -9.68 16.15
N ASN A 61 18.13 -10.73 16.20
CA ASN A 61 18.13 -11.81 15.21
C ASN A 61 16.83 -12.63 15.24
N LEU A 62 16.29 -12.91 16.43
CA LEU A 62 15.00 -13.57 16.57
C LEU A 62 13.87 -12.73 15.98
N ILE A 63 13.83 -11.43 16.27
CA ILE A 63 12.84 -10.51 15.71
C ILE A 63 12.90 -10.52 14.18
N GLN A 64 14.10 -10.36 13.59
CA GLN A 64 14.26 -10.37 12.14
C GLN A 64 13.80 -11.69 11.50
N ARG A 65 14.13 -12.83 12.11
CA ARG A 65 13.68 -14.15 11.65
C ARG A 65 12.16 -14.27 11.67
N TYR A 66 11.51 -13.86 12.76
CA TYR A 66 10.06 -13.95 12.87
C TYR A 66 9.33 -12.95 11.97
N LEU A 67 9.93 -11.78 11.69
CA LEU A 67 9.42 -10.84 10.69
C LEU A 67 9.51 -11.43 9.28
N ALA A 68 10.63 -12.05 8.92
CA ALA A 68 10.80 -12.73 7.63
C ALA A 68 9.84 -13.91 7.47
N SER A 69 9.54 -14.63 8.54
CA SER A 69 8.57 -15.73 8.53
C SER A 69 7.11 -15.30 8.70
N THR A 70 6.79 -14.00 8.69
CA THR A 70 5.44 -13.43 8.90
C THR A 70 4.77 -13.78 10.24
N GLN A 71 5.55 -14.22 11.24
CA GLN A 71 5.05 -14.54 12.57
C GLN A 71 5.02 -13.27 13.44
N TYR A 72 4.12 -12.34 13.10
CA TYR A 72 4.12 -11.00 13.69
C TYR A 72 3.88 -11.00 15.20
N LYS A 73 3.04 -11.90 15.72
CA LYS A 73 2.74 -11.99 17.17
C LYS A 73 3.97 -12.32 18.00
N THR A 74 4.81 -13.24 17.54
CA THR A 74 6.05 -13.63 18.24
C THR A 74 7.12 -12.56 18.09
N ALA A 75 7.26 -11.95 16.91
CA ALA A 75 8.13 -10.81 16.69
C ALA A 75 7.81 -9.64 17.64
N LEU A 76 6.51 -9.31 17.79
CA LEU A 76 6.04 -8.28 18.70
C LEU A 76 6.35 -8.59 20.17
N PHE A 77 6.17 -9.84 20.59
CA PHE A 77 6.50 -10.28 21.95
C PHE A 77 7.98 -10.01 22.26
N TRP A 78 8.88 -10.43 21.37
CA TRP A 78 10.32 -10.23 21.54
C TRP A 78 10.72 -8.75 21.48
N ALA A 79 10.10 -7.96 20.60
CA ALA A 79 10.32 -6.52 20.54
C ALA A 79 9.89 -5.80 21.83
N ASP A 80 8.77 -6.22 22.43
CA ASP A 80 8.33 -5.71 23.73
C ASP A 80 9.30 -6.07 24.86
N LYS A 81 9.81 -7.30 24.87
CA LYS A 81 10.84 -7.71 25.85
C LYS A 81 12.12 -6.92 25.68
N ARG A 82 12.58 -6.73 24.44
CA ARG A 82 13.75 -5.92 24.12
C ARG A 82 13.61 -4.50 24.64
N LEU A 83 12.48 -3.83 24.36
CA LEU A 83 12.22 -2.47 24.81
C LEU A 83 12.11 -2.39 26.34
N ALA A 84 11.56 -3.42 26.99
CA ALA A 84 11.51 -3.50 28.45
C ALA A 84 12.91 -3.65 29.07
N LEU A 85 13.79 -4.44 28.45
CA LEU A 85 15.19 -4.59 28.87
C LEU A 85 15.98 -3.29 28.74
N CYS A 86 15.69 -2.45 27.74
CA CYS A 86 16.26 -1.10 27.64
C CYS A 86 15.91 -0.20 28.85
N ARG A 87 14.86 -0.53 29.61
CA ARG A 87 14.41 0.24 30.79
C ARG A 87 14.97 -0.31 32.12
N ARG A 88 15.81 -1.34 32.09
CA ARG A 88 16.23 -2.13 33.29
C ARG A 88 16.85 -1.28 34.42
N ASN A 89 17.32 -0.07 34.11
CA ASN A 89 17.94 0.85 35.09
C ASN A 89 17.15 2.15 35.34
N GLY A 90 15.86 2.20 34.98
CA GLY A 90 15.04 3.42 35.10
C GLY A 90 15.32 4.48 34.03
N SER A 91 16.30 4.23 33.15
CA SER A 91 16.59 5.06 31.98
C SER A 91 15.47 4.98 30.95
N GLN A 92 15.17 6.09 30.27
CA GLN A 92 14.35 6.07 29.07
C GLN A 92 15.08 5.31 27.97
N PRO A 93 14.39 4.51 27.13
CA PRO A 93 15.04 3.85 26.01
C PRO A 93 15.60 4.90 25.04
N SER A 94 16.72 4.57 24.38
CA SER A 94 17.32 5.46 23.38
C SER A 94 16.35 5.71 22.22
N PHE A 95 16.50 6.82 21.51
CA PHE A 95 15.66 7.09 20.34
C PHE A 95 15.85 6.02 19.25
N VAL A 96 17.04 5.44 19.18
CA VAL A 96 17.36 4.34 18.26
C VAL A 96 16.58 3.07 18.63
N ASP A 97 16.48 2.73 19.91
CA ASP A 97 15.67 1.60 20.38
C ASP A 97 14.17 1.82 20.13
N MET A 98 13.69 3.05 20.34
CA MET A 98 12.31 3.42 20.00
C MET A 98 12.04 3.28 18.49
N ALA A 99 12.99 3.69 17.64
CA ALA A 99 12.89 3.55 16.19
C ALA A 99 12.83 2.08 15.76
N ARG A 100 13.68 1.21 16.30
CA ARG A 100 13.62 -0.24 16.05
C ARG A 100 12.28 -0.83 16.45
N PHE A 101 11.76 -0.45 17.62
CA PHE A 101 10.45 -0.91 18.09
C PHE A 101 9.30 -0.48 17.16
N ILE A 102 9.30 0.78 16.73
CA ILE A 102 8.30 1.33 15.80
C ILE A 102 8.35 0.59 14.45
N LYS A 103 9.54 0.25 13.94
CA LYS A 103 9.68 -0.55 12.71
C LYS A 103 8.98 -1.90 12.84
N VAL A 104 9.11 -2.58 13.99
CA VAL A 104 8.41 -3.86 14.24
C VAL A 104 6.90 -3.67 14.32
N LEU A 105 6.42 -2.63 15.01
CA LEU A 105 4.99 -2.31 15.07
C LEU A 105 4.39 -2.05 13.68
N ALA A 106 5.12 -1.30 12.84
CA ALA A 106 4.71 -1.02 11.48
C ALA A 106 4.67 -2.30 10.62
N ALA A 107 5.70 -3.16 10.72
CA ALA A 107 5.74 -4.43 10.01
C ALA A 107 4.60 -5.39 10.42
N ALA A 108 4.20 -5.37 11.70
CA ALA A 108 3.08 -6.15 12.21
C ALA A 108 1.70 -5.54 11.93
N GLY A 109 1.62 -4.31 11.39
CA GLY A 109 0.35 -3.62 11.13
C GLY A 109 -0.36 -3.07 12.37
N GLU A 110 0.31 -2.96 13.51
CA GLU A 110 -0.24 -2.46 14.79
C GLU A 110 -0.25 -0.92 14.84
N TRP A 111 -0.96 -0.29 13.90
CA TRP A 111 -0.92 1.16 13.68
C TRP A 111 -1.48 1.98 14.84
N THR A 112 -2.51 1.50 15.54
CA THR A 112 -3.07 2.20 16.72
C THR A 112 -2.06 2.27 17.86
N ARG A 113 -1.39 1.16 18.13
CA ARG A 113 -0.35 1.05 19.14
C ARG A 113 0.86 1.92 18.78
N LEU A 114 1.25 1.92 17.51
CA LEU A 114 2.32 2.76 16.98
C LEU A 114 2.03 4.25 17.20
N MET A 115 0.85 4.72 16.79
CA MET A 115 0.48 6.13 16.95
C MET A 115 0.43 6.53 18.43
N ALA A 116 -0.21 5.73 19.28
CA ALA A 116 -0.29 5.99 20.72
C ALA A 116 1.11 6.03 21.38
N TYR A 117 2.05 5.20 20.91
CA TYR A 117 3.43 5.23 21.37
C TYR A 117 4.16 6.51 20.94
N CYS A 118 4.01 6.93 19.67
CA CYS A 118 4.57 8.17 19.16
C CYS A 118 4.03 9.41 19.89
N ASP A 119 2.72 9.45 20.16
CA ASP A 119 2.07 10.56 20.86
C ASP A 119 2.55 10.63 22.32
N ARG A 120 2.58 9.50 23.04
CA ARG A 120 3.02 9.44 24.44
C ARG A 120 4.45 9.92 24.65
N HIS A 121 5.33 9.65 23.68
CA HIS A 121 6.75 9.98 23.75
C HIS A 121 7.12 11.24 22.92
N GLU A 122 6.12 11.93 22.36
CA GLU A 122 6.26 13.15 21.53
C GLU A 122 7.31 12.98 20.41
N LEU A 123 7.30 11.83 19.73
CA LEU A 123 8.39 11.45 18.79
C LEU A 123 8.35 12.17 17.45
N ILE A 124 7.17 12.63 17.03
CA ILE A 124 6.93 13.24 15.71
C ILE A 124 7.84 14.44 15.49
N MET A 125 8.05 15.26 16.52
CA MET A 125 8.86 16.48 16.41
C MET A 125 10.37 16.24 16.55
N LYS A 126 10.80 14.99 16.75
CA LYS A 126 12.19 14.66 17.10
C LYS A 126 13.03 14.20 15.92
N HIS A 127 12.45 13.47 14.95
CA HIS A 127 13.18 12.98 13.78
C HIS A 127 12.23 12.60 12.62
N MET A 128 12.70 12.72 11.36
CA MET A 128 11.94 12.38 10.15
C MET A 128 11.36 10.96 10.18
N LEU A 129 12.18 10.01 10.66
CA LEU A 129 11.82 8.60 10.76
C LEU A 129 10.51 8.39 11.55
N PHE A 130 10.36 9.08 12.69
CA PHE A 130 9.15 8.96 13.51
C PHE A 130 7.95 9.61 12.82
N SER A 131 8.14 10.76 12.18
CA SER A 131 7.11 11.42 11.37
C SER A 131 6.60 10.51 10.26
N TYR A 132 7.49 9.82 9.54
CA TYR A 132 7.11 8.87 8.50
C TYR A 132 6.23 7.75 9.02
N PHE A 133 6.66 7.03 10.06
CA PHE A 133 5.87 5.91 10.59
C PHE A 133 4.53 6.38 11.18
N TYR A 134 4.50 7.56 11.79
CA TYR A 134 3.27 8.15 12.30
C TYR A 134 2.30 8.53 11.17
N VAL A 135 2.78 9.22 10.13
CA VAL A 135 1.99 9.57 8.95
C VAL A 135 1.49 8.31 8.22
N ASN A 136 2.32 7.28 8.12
CA ASN A 136 1.92 5.98 7.57
C ASN A 136 0.78 5.36 8.41
N GLY A 137 0.90 5.38 9.74
CA GLY A 137 -0.17 4.95 10.66
C GLY A 137 -1.48 5.70 10.45
N LEU A 138 -1.44 7.03 10.35
CA LEU A 138 -2.61 7.86 10.05
C LEU A 138 -3.22 7.53 8.68
N TYR A 139 -2.37 7.33 7.67
CA TYR A 139 -2.80 7.00 6.30
C TYR A 139 -3.53 5.66 6.27
N ARG A 140 -2.97 4.63 6.93
CA ARG A 140 -3.59 3.31 7.08
C ARG A 140 -4.92 3.36 7.85
N LYS A 141 -5.08 4.33 8.75
CA LYS A 141 -6.34 4.61 9.45
C LYS A 141 -7.29 5.55 8.71
N LYS A 142 -6.96 5.95 7.48
CA LYS A 142 -7.75 6.86 6.63
C LYS A 142 -7.97 8.24 7.26
N LEU A 143 -7.09 8.67 8.16
CA LEU A 143 -7.13 9.99 8.82
C LEU A 143 -6.39 11.04 7.98
N PHE A 144 -6.81 11.22 6.73
CA PHE A 144 -6.09 12.05 5.75
C PHE A 144 -6.03 13.54 6.15
N MET A 145 -7.10 14.06 6.74
CA MET A 145 -7.15 15.46 7.18
C MET A 145 -6.18 15.74 8.32
N ASP A 146 -5.93 14.76 9.19
CA ASP A 146 -5.01 14.95 10.32
C ASP A 146 -3.56 14.93 9.85
N ILE A 147 -3.23 14.16 8.81
CA ILE A 147 -1.92 14.23 8.13
C ILE A 147 -1.65 15.66 7.66
N LEU A 148 -2.64 16.32 7.05
CA LEU A 148 -2.47 17.69 6.53
C LEU A 148 -2.37 18.77 7.61
N LYS A 149 -2.86 18.50 8.83
CA LYS A 149 -2.73 19.42 9.97
C LYS A 149 -1.37 19.33 10.66
N LEU A 150 -0.61 18.25 10.43
CA LEU A 150 0.69 18.08 11.05
C LEU A 150 1.67 19.13 10.53
N LYS A 151 2.26 19.88 11.46
CA LYS A 151 3.30 20.86 11.16
C LYS A 151 4.66 20.15 11.05
N LEU A 152 4.97 19.58 9.88
CA LEU A 152 6.29 18.99 9.59
C LEU A 152 7.37 20.08 9.33
N GLY A 153 7.33 21.16 10.11
CA GLY A 153 8.01 22.44 9.85
C GLY A 153 9.51 22.49 10.14
N THR A 154 10.20 21.36 10.33
CA THR A 154 11.65 21.33 10.58
C THR A 154 12.41 20.34 9.70
N VAL A 155 11.70 19.52 8.92
CA VAL A 155 12.33 18.41 8.20
C VAL A 155 12.51 18.67 6.70
N VAL A 156 11.92 19.76 6.21
CA VAL A 156 11.97 20.20 4.81
C VAL A 156 12.96 21.37 4.61
N ASP A 157 13.47 21.97 5.69
CA ASP A 157 14.38 23.13 5.64
C ASP A 157 15.75 22.83 5.02
N ARG A 158 16.11 21.56 4.80
CA ARG A 158 17.33 21.19 4.06
C ARG A 158 17.14 21.09 2.55
N SER A 159 15.90 21.04 2.07
CA SER A 159 15.58 21.09 0.64
C SER A 159 15.05 22.48 0.28
N HIS A 160 15.95 23.47 0.31
CA HIS A 160 15.72 24.73 -0.37
C HIS A 160 15.34 24.43 -1.83
N ASP A 161 14.24 25.04 -2.27
CA ASP A 161 13.88 25.33 -3.68
C ASP A 161 12.73 24.55 -4.36
N LEU A 162 12.11 23.53 -3.77
CA LEU A 162 10.94 22.87 -4.41
C LEU A 162 9.64 22.89 -3.60
N ILE A 163 9.68 23.28 -2.33
CA ILE A 163 8.51 23.25 -1.43
C ILE A 163 8.24 24.68 -0.93
N PHE A 164 7.87 25.59 -1.83
CA PHE A 164 7.36 26.89 -1.42
C PHE A 164 5.87 27.04 -1.76
N SER A 165 5.13 27.62 -0.83
CA SER A 165 3.81 28.26 -1.03
C SER A 165 2.55 27.36 -1.01
N VAL A 166 2.34 26.60 0.07
CA VAL A 166 0.97 26.32 0.54
C VAL A 166 0.91 26.40 2.07
N MET A 167 0.81 27.65 2.57
CA MET A 167 0.08 28.13 3.77
C MET A 167 0.86 29.11 4.68
N PRO A 168 0.32 30.34 4.89
CA PRO A 168 0.90 31.43 5.69
C PRO A 168 0.31 31.53 7.10
N HIS A 169 0.42 30.50 7.95
CA HIS A 169 0.04 30.59 9.38
C HIS A 169 1.14 30.06 10.29
N MET A 170 2.27 30.77 10.24
CA MET A 170 3.35 30.71 11.21
C MET A 170 3.02 31.66 12.38
N VAL A 171 2.51 31.12 13.48
CA VAL A 171 2.64 31.76 14.79
C VAL A 171 3.24 30.75 15.75
N GLN A 172 4.32 31.20 16.38
CA GLN A 172 5.21 30.52 17.31
C GLN A 172 4.46 29.65 18.31
N LEU A 173 4.84 28.38 18.44
CA LEU A 173 4.45 27.53 19.56
C LEU A 173 5.69 26.97 20.24
N SER A 174 6.02 27.65 21.34
CA SER A 174 6.62 27.16 22.58
C SER A 174 7.74 26.11 22.49
N LYS A 175 8.94 26.55 22.89
CA LYS A 175 10.12 25.78 23.30
C LYS A 175 9.77 24.34 23.77
N PRO A 176 10.32 23.28 23.15
CA PRO A 176 10.09 21.92 23.61
C PRO A 176 10.73 21.73 25.00
N LYS A 177 9.94 21.27 25.98
CA LYS A 177 10.41 20.85 27.31
C LYS A 177 10.94 19.40 27.31
N SER A 178 11.11 18.78 26.13
CA SER A 178 11.42 17.36 25.96
C SER A 178 12.90 17.10 25.64
N SER A 179 13.41 15.92 26.03
CA SER A 179 14.74 15.46 25.64
C SER A 179 14.90 15.43 24.10
N ILE A 180 15.98 16.02 23.62
CA ILE A 180 16.40 16.05 22.21
C ILE A 180 17.36 14.85 21.99
N PRO A 181 17.34 14.19 20.83
CA PRO A 181 18.31 13.11 20.54
C PRO A 181 19.75 13.63 20.60
N SER A 182 20.67 12.79 21.08
CA SER A 182 22.10 13.10 21.06
C SER A 182 22.63 13.12 19.63
N SER A 183 23.79 13.75 19.38
CA SER A 183 24.38 13.78 18.03
C SER A 183 24.65 12.39 17.46
N GLU A 184 25.02 11.42 18.31
CA GLU A 184 25.25 10.03 17.91
C GLU A 184 23.93 9.32 17.56
N GLU A 185 22.86 9.59 18.32
CA GLU A 185 21.53 9.06 18.03
C GLU A 185 20.95 9.65 16.74
N VAL A 186 21.15 10.95 16.50
CA VAL A 186 20.75 11.59 15.22
C VAL A 186 21.47 10.92 14.06
N ALA A 187 22.79 10.74 14.13
CA ALA A 187 23.55 10.08 13.07
C ALA A 187 23.07 8.63 12.81
N ALA A 188 22.75 7.88 13.87
CA ALA A 188 22.21 6.53 13.74
C ALA A 188 20.80 6.53 13.12
N LEU A 189 19.94 7.50 13.46
CA LEU A 189 18.60 7.65 12.91
C LEU A 189 18.62 8.15 11.45
N ASP A 190 19.55 9.05 11.12
CA ASP A 190 19.79 9.54 9.76
C ASP A 190 20.21 8.37 8.88
N LYS A 191 21.17 7.55 9.32
CA LYS A 191 21.56 6.32 8.61
C LYS A 191 20.37 5.38 8.37
N MET A 192 19.56 5.13 9.40
CA MET A 192 18.34 4.32 9.23
C MET A 192 17.35 4.94 8.24
N SER A 193 17.32 6.28 8.14
CA SER A 193 16.42 6.99 7.24
C SER A 193 16.87 6.95 5.79
N GLU A 194 18.19 7.02 5.55
CA GLU A 194 18.82 6.87 4.24
C GLU A 194 18.67 5.43 3.73
N ASP A 195 18.95 4.43 4.58
CA ASP A 195 18.82 3.00 4.23
C ASP A 195 17.40 2.62 3.78
N MET A 196 16.38 3.32 4.27
CA MET A 196 14.97 3.06 3.95
C MET A 196 14.35 4.10 3.01
N GLN A 197 15.12 5.06 2.50
CA GLN A 197 14.64 6.17 1.65
C GLN A 197 13.39 6.87 2.25
N ILE A 198 13.42 7.14 3.55
CA ILE A 198 12.25 7.63 4.30
C ILE A 198 11.72 8.95 3.74
N GLU A 199 12.59 9.84 3.27
CA GLU A 199 12.18 11.12 2.71
C GLU A 199 11.28 10.94 1.48
N ALA A 200 11.70 10.11 0.53
CA ALA A 200 10.89 9.77 -0.65
C ALA A 200 9.59 9.07 -0.25
N GLY A 201 9.65 8.12 0.68
CA GLY A 201 8.48 7.41 1.20
C GLY A 201 7.47 8.32 1.90
N LEU A 202 7.94 9.34 2.63
CA LEU A 202 7.08 10.32 3.28
C LEU A 202 6.40 11.22 2.25
N LEU A 203 7.16 11.72 1.27
CA LEU A 203 6.62 12.54 0.19
C LEU A 203 5.56 11.77 -0.62
N LEU A 204 5.78 10.48 -0.86
CA LEU A 204 4.79 9.60 -1.49
C LEU A 204 3.50 9.49 -0.66
N LEU A 205 3.61 9.27 0.66
CA LEU A 205 2.44 9.20 1.55
C LEU A 205 1.68 10.53 1.61
N LEU A 206 2.39 11.66 1.66
CA LEU A 206 1.78 12.99 1.60
C LEU A 206 1.09 13.22 0.25
N GLY A 207 1.72 12.83 -0.86
CA GLY A 207 1.14 12.87 -2.19
C GLY A 207 -0.17 12.08 -2.28
N LYS A 208 -0.18 10.85 -1.77
CA LYS A 208 -1.40 10.03 -1.67
C LYS A 208 -2.46 10.68 -0.78
N ALA A 209 -2.10 11.23 0.38
CA ALA A 209 -3.04 11.92 1.26
C ALA A 209 -3.67 13.13 0.55
N TYR A 210 -2.88 13.95 -0.16
CA TYR A 210 -3.38 15.08 -0.94
C TYR A 210 -4.29 14.66 -2.10
N LEU A 211 -4.01 13.51 -2.75
CA LEU A 211 -4.92 12.93 -3.74
C LEU A 211 -6.28 12.57 -3.13
N MET A 212 -6.27 11.95 -1.94
CA MET A 212 -7.51 11.61 -1.22
C MET A 212 -8.30 12.86 -0.79
N THR A 213 -7.63 13.97 -0.47
CA THR A 213 -8.27 15.26 -0.17
C THR A 213 -8.50 16.13 -1.40
N GLN A 214 -8.35 15.58 -2.61
CA GLN A 214 -8.56 16.26 -3.91
C GLN A 214 -7.68 17.50 -4.15
N ASN A 215 -6.56 17.66 -3.43
CA ASN A 215 -5.61 18.75 -3.67
C ASN A 215 -4.54 18.31 -4.68
N ARG A 216 -4.90 18.34 -5.97
CA ARG A 216 -4.02 17.87 -7.06
C ARG A 216 -2.69 18.61 -7.16
N ARG A 217 -2.65 19.91 -6.85
CA ARG A 217 -1.43 20.73 -6.96
C ARG A 217 -0.40 20.32 -5.93
N ALA A 218 -0.81 20.21 -4.66
CA ALA A 218 0.07 19.76 -3.59
C ALA A 218 0.48 18.29 -3.79
N ALA A 219 -0.45 17.44 -4.21
CA ALA A 219 -0.15 16.05 -4.56
C ALA A 219 0.95 15.95 -5.64
N PHE A 220 0.85 16.76 -6.69
CA PHE A 220 1.85 16.82 -7.75
C PHE A 220 3.23 17.20 -7.21
N SER A 221 3.34 18.28 -6.43
CA SER A 221 4.63 18.70 -5.87
C SER A 221 5.26 17.64 -4.96
N CYS A 222 4.46 16.97 -4.13
CA CYS A 222 4.95 15.90 -3.27
C CYS A 222 5.40 14.68 -4.07
N LEU A 223 4.63 14.23 -5.06
CA LEU A 223 4.99 13.07 -5.89
C LEU A 223 6.19 13.35 -6.78
N GLN A 224 6.32 14.58 -7.31
CA GLN A 224 7.51 15.01 -8.03
C GLN A 224 8.75 14.96 -7.11
N GLY A 225 8.63 15.49 -5.89
CA GLY A 225 9.71 15.40 -4.90
C GLY A 225 10.09 13.96 -4.55
N ALA A 226 9.11 13.05 -4.46
CA ALA A 226 9.36 11.64 -4.19
C ALA A 226 10.18 10.98 -5.33
N VAL A 227 9.82 11.22 -6.59
CA VAL A 227 10.55 10.71 -7.76
C VAL A 227 11.96 11.27 -7.83
N CYS A 228 12.16 12.57 -7.56
CA CYS A 228 13.49 13.18 -7.59
C CYS A 228 14.42 12.67 -6.48
N LYS A 229 13.86 12.10 -5.40
CA LYS A 229 14.62 11.55 -4.27
C LYS A 229 14.87 10.06 -4.42
N ASP A 230 13.93 9.33 -5.00
CA ASP A 230 14.04 7.90 -5.27
C ASP A 230 13.59 7.59 -6.71
N ASP A 231 14.57 7.45 -7.59
CA ASP A 231 14.34 7.08 -8.99
C ASP A 231 13.70 5.67 -9.11
N SER A 232 13.82 4.80 -8.11
CA SER A 232 13.25 3.45 -8.15
C SER A 232 11.77 3.39 -7.72
N CYS A 233 11.18 4.52 -7.28
CA CYS A 233 9.83 4.57 -6.74
C CYS A 233 8.74 4.48 -7.84
N ILE A 234 8.48 3.27 -8.34
CA ILE A 234 7.48 2.98 -9.40
C ILE A 234 6.09 3.49 -9.00
N GLU A 235 5.69 3.32 -7.74
CA GLU A 235 4.37 3.73 -7.25
C GLU A 235 4.12 5.24 -7.42
N ALA A 236 5.15 6.08 -7.27
CA ALA A 236 5.03 7.52 -7.50
C ALA A 236 4.75 7.83 -8.98
N PHE A 237 5.46 7.17 -9.90
CA PHE A 237 5.23 7.32 -11.35
C PHE A 237 3.84 6.83 -11.77
N GLU A 238 3.38 5.69 -11.24
CA GLU A 238 2.05 5.16 -11.52
C GLU A 238 0.95 6.12 -11.05
N LEU A 239 1.08 6.70 -9.86
CA LEU A 239 0.13 7.70 -9.37
C LEU A 239 0.12 8.96 -10.23
N ILE A 240 1.31 9.43 -10.65
CA ILE A 240 1.44 10.56 -11.56
C ILE A 240 0.70 10.30 -12.88
N GLN A 241 0.90 9.12 -13.48
CA GLN A 241 0.27 8.73 -14.75
C GLN A 241 -1.25 8.52 -14.58
N LYS A 242 -1.66 7.79 -13.54
CA LYS A 242 -3.06 7.46 -13.24
C LYS A 242 -3.91 8.70 -13.04
N TYR A 243 -3.42 9.68 -12.27
CA TYR A 243 -4.13 10.94 -12.01
C TYR A 243 -3.82 12.04 -13.02
N ARG A 244 -2.97 11.75 -14.02
CA ARG A 244 -2.53 12.70 -15.07
C ARG A 244 -2.05 14.02 -14.51
N LEU A 245 -1.21 13.95 -13.49
CA LEU A 245 -0.67 15.15 -12.86
C LEU A 245 0.34 15.86 -13.79
N TYR A 246 0.91 15.13 -14.76
CA TYR A 246 1.75 15.64 -15.84
C TYR A 246 1.00 15.64 -17.18
N SER A 247 1.36 16.58 -18.06
CA SER A 247 1.09 16.41 -19.49
C SER A 247 1.96 15.27 -20.03
N LYS A 248 1.49 14.58 -21.08
CA LYS A 248 2.20 13.43 -21.66
C LYS A 248 3.66 13.74 -22.00
N GLN A 249 3.92 14.88 -22.65
CA GLN A 249 5.27 15.34 -23.00
C GLN A 249 6.17 15.53 -21.77
N ARG A 250 5.67 16.19 -20.72
CA ARG A 250 6.46 16.42 -19.50
C ARG A 250 6.72 15.12 -18.73
N PHE A 251 5.83 14.14 -18.84
CA PHE A 251 6.05 12.82 -18.25
C PHE A 251 7.14 12.04 -18.99
N GLU A 252 7.15 12.10 -20.33
CA GLU A 252 8.24 11.55 -21.15
C GLU A 252 9.58 12.23 -20.81
N GLU A 253 9.61 13.57 -20.68
CA GLU A 253 10.81 14.30 -20.22
C GLU A 253 11.27 13.88 -18.81
N LEU A 254 10.34 13.59 -17.89
CA LEU A 254 10.66 13.12 -16.53
C LEU A 254 11.37 11.76 -16.57
N ILE A 255 10.89 10.84 -17.41
CA ILE A 255 11.48 9.51 -17.62
C ILE A 255 12.88 9.64 -18.22
N GLU A 256 13.07 10.56 -19.17
CA GLU A 256 14.37 10.79 -19.82
C GLU A 256 15.42 11.45 -18.91
N ARG A 257 14.97 12.30 -17.98
CA ARG A 257 15.84 13.06 -17.05
C ARG A 257 16.19 12.31 -15.77
N SER A 258 15.45 11.26 -15.41
CA SER A 258 15.60 10.60 -14.11
C SER A 258 16.65 9.49 -14.13
N GLY A 259 17.60 9.57 -13.21
CA GLY A 259 18.58 8.54 -12.87
C GLY A 259 19.75 8.35 -13.84
N ASP A 260 20.73 7.56 -13.36
CA ASP A 260 21.79 7.02 -14.19
C ASP A 260 21.22 6.01 -15.18
N LYS A 261 21.28 6.34 -16.47
CA LYS A 261 20.80 5.48 -17.57
C LYS A 261 21.54 4.13 -17.65
N ASN A 262 22.67 4.00 -16.96
CA ASN A 262 23.44 2.77 -16.85
C ASN A 262 22.92 1.82 -15.76
N SER A 263 21.95 2.24 -14.94
CA SER A 263 21.31 1.38 -13.95
C SER A 263 20.22 0.53 -14.58
N MET A 264 20.30 -0.80 -14.41
CA MET A 264 19.29 -1.75 -14.86
C MET A 264 17.89 -1.42 -14.30
N VAL A 265 17.81 -0.96 -13.05
CA VAL A 265 16.55 -0.60 -12.39
C VAL A 265 15.86 0.56 -13.10
N VAL A 266 16.63 1.58 -13.45
CA VAL A 266 16.15 2.77 -14.17
C VAL A 266 15.73 2.40 -15.60
N ALA A 267 16.49 1.54 -16.27
CA ALA A 267 16.18 1.07 -17.61
C ALA A 267 14.85 0.28 -17.66
N LEU A 268 14.63 -0.65 -16.73
CA LEU A 268 13.40 -1.44 -16.64
C LEU A 268 12.17 -0.57 -16.34
N ARG A 269 12.32 0.38 -15.41
CA ARG A 269 11.27 1.37 -15.12
C ARG A 269 10.90 2.19 -16.36
N ASN A 270 11.89 2.70 -17.07
CA ASN A 270 11.68 3.52 -18.27
C ASN A 270 10.99 2.71 -19.37
N TYR A 271 11.38 1.44 -19.52
CA TYR A 271 10.73 0.51 -20.43
C TYR A 271 9.24 0.37 -20.10
N TYR A 272 8.88 0.06 -18.85
CA TYR A 272 7.49 -0.10 -18.40
C TYR A 272 6.60 1.10 -18.77
N PHE A 273 7.05 2.33 -18.52
CA PHE A 273 6.25 3.53 -18.80
C PHE A 273 6.22 3.95 -20.28
N SER A 274 7.21 3.55 -21.07
CA SER A 274 7.31 3.92 -22.49
C SER A 274 6.29 3.21 -23.40
N GLN A 275 5.68 2.11 -22.94
CA GLN A 275 4.80 1.25 -23.74
C GLN A 275 3.47 1.90 -24.17
N GLY A 276 3.03 2.95 -23.48
CA GLY A 276 1.75 3.62 -23.76
C GLY A 276 1.82 4.75 -24.80
N SER A 277 2.98 5.05 -25.38
CA SER A 277 3.12 6.19 -26.30
C SER A 277 2.78 5.80 -27.74
N LYS A 278 1.78 6.48 -28.33
CA LYS A 278 1.37 6.40 -29.75
C LYS A 278 2.52 6.51 -30.78
N ASN A 279 3.70 6.96 -30.36
CA ASN A 279 4.92 6.94 -31.16
C ASN A 279 5.67 5.59 -31.02
N ALA A 280 4.94 4.47 -30.92
CA ALA A 280 5.47 3.12 -30.69
C ALA A 280 6.43 2.62 -31.79
N SER A 281 6.64 3.38 -32.86
CA SER A 281 7.71 3.12 -33.83
C SER A 281 9.11 3.53 -33.34
N LEU A 282 9.22 4.44 -32.36
CA LEU A 282 10.49 4.95 -31.84
C LEU A 282 11.06 4.22 -30.61
N PRO A 283 10.27 3.61 -29.69
CA PRO A 283 10.80 2.78 -28.61
C PRO A 283 11.60 1.59 -29.13
N MET A 284 11.15 0.96 -30.22
CA MET A 284 11.88 -0.14 -30.86
C MET A 284 13.20 0.31 -31.50
N LEU A 285 13.36 1.60 -31.82
CA LEU A 285 14.50 2.10 -32.59
C LEU A 285 15.51 2.90 -31.75
N LEU A 286 15.05 3.66 -30.74
CA LEU A 286 15.91 4.44 -29.84
C LEU A 286 16.15 3.74 -28.50
N LEU A 287 15.16 2.99 -27.97
CA LEU A 287 15.40 2.11 -26.84
C LEU A 287 15.96 0.77 -27.32
N GLY A 288 15.53 0.29 -28.48
CA GLY A 288 16.09 -0.90 -29.13
C GLY A 288 17.46 -0.71 -29.79
N THR A 289 18.09 0.47 -29.74
CA THR A 289 19.52 0.65 -30.04
C THR A 289 20.39 0.65 -28.77
N PHE A 290 19.90 1.21 -27.65
CA PHE A 290 20.66 1.23 -26.39
C PHE A 290 20.41 0.02 -25.48
N LEU A 291 19.16 -0.44 -25.37
CA LEU A 291 18.87 -1.77 -24.80
C LEU A 291 19.41 -2.87 -25.70
N SER A 292 19.52 -2.69 -27.03
CA SER A 292 20.30 -3.65 -27.82
C SER A 292 21.76 -3.57 -27.44
N ASP A 293 22.39 -2.40 -27.34
CA ASP A 293 23.82 -2.36 -26.99
C ASP A 293 24.15 -2.88 -25.57
N PHE A 294 23.20 -2.82 -24.62
CA PHE A 294 23.36 -3.36 -23.26
C PHE A 294 22.84 -4.80 -23.08
N LEU A 295 21.81 -5.23 -23.85
CA LEU A 295 21.24 -6.60 -23.82
C LEU A 295 21.82 -7.50 -24.93
N ASN A 296 22.56 -6.96 -25.91
CA ASN A 296 23.27 -7.75 -26.93
C ASN A 296 24.44 -8.55 -26.31
N SER A 297 24.80 -8.31 -25.05
CA SER A 297 25.69 -9.22 -24.32
C SER A 297 24.97 -10.45 -23.76
N ASP A 298 23.65 -10.43 -23.55
CA ASP A 298 22.88 -11.54 -22.98
C ASP A 298 21.47 -11.65 -23.61
N SER A 299 21.35 -12.43 -24.68
CA SER A 299 20.07 -12.76 -25.35
C SER A 299 19.01 -13.35 -24.41
N SER A 300 19.43 -13.92 -23.27
CA SER A 300 18.60 -14.50 -22.22
C SER A 300 17.76 -13.47 -21.45
N VAL A 301 18.26 -12.25 -21.24
CA VAL A 301 17.54 -11.20 -20.49
C VAL A 301 16.40 -10.64 -21.33
N ASN A 302 16.60 -10.51 -22.65
CA ASN A 302 15.56 -10.04 -23.55
C ASN A 302 14.41 -11.05 -23.66
N GLU A 303 14.72 -12.35 -23.71
CA GLU A 303 13.71 -13.42 -23.70
C GLU A 303 12.89 -13.39 -22.39
N ALA A 304 13.56 -13.24 -21.24
CA ALA A 304 12.91 -13.14 -19.94
C ALA A 304 11.98 -11.91 -19.81
N LEU A 305 12.40 -10.75 -20.31
CA LEU A 305 11.55 -9.54 -20.30
C LEU A 305 10.37 -9.66 -21.26
N THR A 306 10.55 -10.32 -22.41
CA THR A 306 9.41 -10.53 -23.33
C THR A 306 8.33 -11.46 -22.76
N THR A 307 8.67 -12.30 -21.77
CA THR A 307 7.72 -13.15 -21.03
C THR A 307 7.09 -12.46 -19.82
N ASP A 308 7.54 -11.27 -19.43
CA ASP A 308 6.95 -10.58 -18.28
C ASP A 308 5.47 -10.25 -18.51
N LEU A 309 4.63 -10.56 -17.51
CA LEU A 309 3.18 -10.37 -17.56
C LEU A 309 2.79 -8.91 -17.85
N SER A 310 3.54 -7.94 -17.32
CA SER A 310 3.27 -6.51 -17.53
C SER A 310 3.52 -6.10 -18.99
N ILE A 311 4.53 -6.69 -19.63
CA ILE A 311 4.92 -6.44 -21.02
C ILE A 311 3.93 -7.11 -21.96
N LEU A 312 3.54 -8.36 -21.67
CA LEU A 312 2.47 -9.04 -22.38
C LEU A 312 1.14 -8.28 -22.29
N THR A 313 0.82 -7.73 -21.12
CA THR A 313 -0.39 -6.90 -20.92
C THR A 313 -0.34 -5.63 -21.78
N ALA A 314 0.80 -4.93 -21.81
CA ALA A 314 0.98 -3.75 -22.65
C ALA A 314 0.88 -4.07 -24.15
N ARG A 315 1.47 -5.21 -24.57
CA ARG A 315 1.34 -5.72 -25.94
C ARG A 315 -0.11 -6.05 -26.29
N ALA A 316 -0.85 -6.70 -25.40
CA ALA A 316 -2.28 -6.97 -25.60
C ALA A 316 -3.09 -5.67 -25.71
N ALA A 317 -2.78 -4.64 -24.92
CA ALA A 317 -3.40 -3.33 -25.02
C ALA A 317 -3.14 -2.67 -26.39
N HIS A 318 -1.91 -2.79 -26.91
CA HIS A 318 -1.55 -2.29 -28.23
C HIS A 318 -2.30 -3.03 -29.33
N LEU A 319 -2.35 -4.38 -29.30
CA LEU A 319 -3.10 -5.18 -30.26
C LEU A 319 -4.58 -4.82 -30.28
N TYR A 320 -5.18 -4.65 -29.10
CA TYR A 320 -6.56 -4.20 -28.96
C TYR A 320 -6.80 -2.83 -29.60
N GLN A 321 -5.88 -1.88 -29.42
CA GLN A 321 -5.96 -0.55 -30.05
C GLN A 321 -5.79 -0.60 -31.57
N THR A 322 -4.93 -1.49 -32.09
CA THR A 322 -4.76 -1.69 -33.53
C THR A 322 -5.91 -2.45 -34.19
N GLY A 323 -6.80 -3.06 -33.38
CA GLY A 323 -7.97 -3.80 -33.85
C GLY A 323 -7.77 -5.31 -33.99
N ASP A 324 -6.59 -5.85 -33.66
CA ASP A 324 -6.38 -7.31 -33.58
C ASP A 324 -6.92 -7.86 -32.26
N LEU A 325 -8.22 -8.15 -32.26
CA LEU A 325 -8.94 -8.62 -31.08
C LEU A 325 -8.60 -10.07 -30.71
N GLN A 326 -8.30 -10.92 -31.70
CA GLN A 326 -7.99 -12.33 -31.44
C GLN A 326 -6.57 -12.47 -30.89
N GLY A 327 -5.60 -11.74 -31.44
CA GLY A 327 -4.24 -11.68 -30.89
C GLY A 327 -4.24 -11.14 -29.45
N ALA A 328 -4.99 -10.08 -29.18
CA ALA A 328 -5.15 -9.55 -27.83
C ALA A 328 -5.80 -10.58 -26.88
N TYR A 329 -6.88 -11.25 -27.32
CA TYR A 329 -7.55 -12.27 -26.51
C TYR A 329 -6.60 -13.42 -26.12
N ASN A 330 -5.85 -13.98 -27.09
CA ASN A 330 -4.95 -15.10 -26.83
C ASN A 330 -3.89 -14.74 -25.78
N ILE A 331 -3.23 -13.57 -25.93
CA ILE A 331 -2.23 -13.10 -24.96
C ILE A 331 -2.87 -12.89 -23.58
N THR A 332 -4.04 -12.24 -23.52
CA THR A 332 -4.69 -12.05 -22.21
C THR A 332 -5.13 -13.35 -21.57
N ASN A 333 -5.54 -14.36 -22.35
CA ASN A 333 -5.93 -15.66 -21.82
C ASN A 333 -4.72 -16.42 -21.27
N GLU A 334 -3.58 -16.39 -21.97
CA GLU A 334 -2.30 -16.94 -21.49
C GLU A 334 -1.89 -16.30 -20.15
N ILE A 335 -2.00 -14.98 -20.02
CA ILE A 335 -1.71 -14.26 -18.77
C ILE A 335 -2.65 -14.72 -17.64
N LEU A 336 -3.94 -14.89 -17.93
CA LEU A 336 -4.92 -15.32 -16.92
C LEU A 336 -4.69 -16.79 -16.51
N ASP A 337 -4.28 -17.64 -17.44
CA ASP A 337 -3.97 -19.04 -17.16
C ASP A 337 -2.69 -19.20 -16.31
N GLU A 338 -1.68 -18.36 -16.51
CA GLU A 338 -0.42 -18.39 -15.76
C GLU A 338 -0.51 -17.66 -14.40
N ALA A 339 -1.07 -16.45 -14.38
CA ALA A 339 -1.04 -15.54 -13.24
C ALA A 339 -2.34 -15.52 -12.43
N GLY A 340 -3.39 -16.16 -12.93
CA GLY A 340 -4.75 -16.00 -12.42
C GLY A 340 -5.30 -14.59 -12.65
N MET A 341 -5.92 -14.01 -11.64
CA MET A 341 -6.67 -12.74 -11.75
C MET A 341 -5.76 -11.50 -11.68
N PHE A 342 -4.88 -11.35 -12.68
CA PHE A 342 -3.95 -10.23 -12.78
C PHE A 342 -4.66 -8.91 -13.13
N GLN A 343 -4.69 -7.97 -12.18
CA GLN A 343 -5.56 -6.78 -12.21
C GLN A 343 -5.35 -5.89 -13.42
N ASP A 344 -4.10 -5.68 -13.85
CA ASP A 344 -3.79 -4.77 -14.96
C ASP A 344 -4.27 -5.32 -16.31
N CYS A 345 -4.39 -6.64 -16.45
CA CYS A 345 -4.86 -7.31 -17.65
C CYS A 345 -6.39 -7.47 -17.71
N LEU A 346 -7.06 -7.52 -16.55
CA LEU A 346 -8.50 -7.80 -16.47
C LEU A 346 -9.34 -6.88 -17.37
N LEU A 347 -9.08 -5.56 -17.36
CA LEU A 347 -9.87 -4.62 -18.16
C LEU A 347 -9.74 -4.87 -19.66
N ILE A 348 -8.54 -5.21 -20.13
CA ILE A 348 -8.29 -5.51 -21.55
C ILE A 348 -8.95 -6.84 -21.91
N HIS A 349 -8.82 -7.85 -21.05
CA HIS A 349 -9.45 -9.14 -21.25
C HIS A 349 -10.99 -9.02 -21.34
N ILE A 350 -11.62 -8.30 -20.39
CA ILE A 350 -13.07 -8.03 -20.41
C ILE A 350 -13.48 -7.31 -21.70
N ALA A 351 -12.72 -6.29 -22.12
CA ALA A 351 -13.00 -5.56 -23.35
C ALA A 351 -12.91 -6.47 -24.59
N THR A 352 -11.90 -7.34 -24.67
CA THR A 352 -11.79 -8.32 -25.77
C THR A 352 -12.94 -9.32 -25.77
N LEU A 353 -13.35 -9.84 -24.61
CA LEU A 353 -14.48 -10.77 -24.49
C LEU A 353 -15.80 -10.16 -24.96
N VAL A 354 -16.08 -8.92 -24.55
CA VAL A 354 -17.28 -8.18 -24.96
C VAL A 354 -17.28 -7.96 -26.48
N GLN A 355 -16.15 -7.53 -27.05
CA GLN A 355 -16.05 -7.24 -28.47
C GLN A 355 -16.11 -8.52 -29.33
N LEU A 356 -15.54 -9.62 -28.86
CA LEU A 356 -15.60 -10.94 -29.51
C LEU A 356 -16.94 -11.67 -29.25
N ARG A 357 -17.84 -11.12 -28.44
CA ARG A 357 -19.13 -11.70 -28.06
C ARG A 357 -19.03 -13.10 -27.43
N LYS A 358 -17.97 -13.35 -26.66
CA LYS A 358 -17.77 -14.61 -25.92
C LYS A 358 -18.52 -14.56 -24.57
N PHE A 359 -19.84 -14.68 -24.62
CA PHE A 359 -20.71 -14.48 -23.44
C PHE A 359 -20.49 -15.52 -22.32
N GLU A 360 -20.23 -16.78 -22.68
CA GLU A 360 -20.02 -17.87 -21.72
C GLU A 360 -18.77 -17.64 -20.86
N SER A 361 -17.64 -17.31 -21.50
CA SER A 361 -16.40 -16.98 -20.81
C SER A 361 -16.55 -15.74 -19.93
N LEU A 362 -17.25 -14.71 -20.43
CA LEU A 362 -17.51 -13.48 -19.67
C LEU A 362 -18.39 -13.75 -18.43
N PHE A 363 -19.36 -14.65 -18.53
CA PHE A 363 -20.20 -15.06 -17.41
C PHE A 363 -19.39 -15.74 -16.31
N ILE A 364 -18.54 -16.70 -16.68
CA ILE A 364 -17.69 -17.44 -15.74
C ILE A 364 -16.74 -16.48 -15.03
N LEU A 365 -16.08 -15.61 -15.80
CA LEU A 365 -15.17 -14.59 -15.27
C LEU A 365 -15.88 -13.64 -14.29
N ALA A 366 -17.09 -13.20 -14.61
CA ALA A 366 -17.87 -12.31 -13.75
C ALA A 366 -18.18 -12.96 -12.39
N HIS A 367 -18.57 -14.24 -12.37
CA HIS A 367 -18.84 -14.96 -11.12
C HIS A 367 -17.56 -15.15 -10.29
N GLN A 368 -16.48 -15.58 -10.94
CA GLN A 368 -15.18 -15.74 -10.27
C GLN A 368 -14.68 -14.42 -9.64
N LEU A 369 -14.88 -13.28 -10.32
CA LEU A 369 -14.52 -11.96 -9.80
C LEU A 369 -15.36 -11.54 -8.59
N VAL A 370 -16.67 -11.78 -8.63
CA VAL A 370 -17.57 -11.44 -7.52
C VAL A 370 -17.27 -12.31 -6.30
N ASP A 371 -16.97 -13.60 -6.50
CA ASP A 371 -16.66 -14.52 -5.41
C ASP A 371 -15.27 -14.25 -4.79
N SER A 372 -14.28 -13.90 -5.61
CA SER A 372 -12.91 -13.64 -5.14
C SER A 372 -12.72 -12.22 -4.58
N GLN A 373 -13.32 -11.22 -5.22
CA GLN A 373 -13.09 -9.80 -4.93
C GLN A 373 -14.41 -9.00 -4.99
N PRO A 374 -15.30 -9.15 -4.00
CA PRO A 374 -16.60 -8.46 -3.99
C PRO A 374 -16.49 -6.94 -3.78
N ASP A 375 -15.40 -6.50 -3.15
CA ASP A 375 -15.14 -5.08 -2.82
C ASP A 375 -14.50 -4.30 -3.99
N ASN A 376 -14.09 -4.99 -5.06
CA ASN A 376 -13.45 -4.38 -6.23
C ASN A 376 -14.51 -3.92 -7.25
N GLU A 377 -14.35 -2.70 -7.77
CA GLU A 377 -15.27 -2.14 -8.78
C GLU A 377 -15.26 -2.92 -10.10
N VAL A 378 -14.13 -3.54 -10.46
CA VAL A 378 -13.94 -4.30 -11.71
C VAL A 378 -14.85 -5.53 -11.75
N SER A 379 -15.15 -6.13 -10.60
CA SER A 379 -16.04 -7.29 -10.48
C SER A 379 -17.47 -6.93 -10.92
N TRP A 380 -18.01 -5.83 -10.39
CA TRP A 380 -19.35 -5.36 -10.74
C TRP A 380 -19.42 -4.75 -12.14
N TYR A 381 -18.33 -4.15 -12.61
CA TYR A 381 -18.17 -3.73 -14.00
C TYR A 381 -18.31 -4.92 -14.97
N THR A 382 -17.64 -6.04 -14.69
CA THR A 382 -17.69 -7.25 -15.52
C THR A 382 -19.10 -7.82 -15.62
N VAL A 383 -19.81 -7.90 -14.49
CA VAL A 383 -21.23 -8.31 -14.45
C VAL A 383 -22.09 -7.35 -15.28
N GLY A 384 -21.87 -6.04 -15.17
CA GLY A 384 -22.56 -5.03 -15.98
C GLY A 384 -22.32 -5.21 -17.48
N CYS A 385 -21.07 -5.43 -17.89
CA CYS A 385 -20.69 -5.72 -19.27
C CYS A 385 -21.36 -7.00 -19.80
N TYR A 386 -21.44 -8.05 -18.98
CA TYR A 386 -22.14 -9.29 -19.35
C TYR A 386 -23.63 -9.07 -19.66
N TYR A 387 -24.37 -8.41 -18.76
CA TYR A 387 -25.79 -8.13 -18.99
C TYR A 387 -26.02 -7.17 -20.16
N TYR A 388 -25.11 -6.21 -20.36
CA TYR A 388 -25.13 -5.34 -21.53
C TYR A 388 -24.96 -6.15 -22.83
N SER A 389 -24.01 -7.08 -22.85
CA SER A 389 -23.75 -7.98 -23.97
C SER A 389 -24.93 -8.90 -24.31
N ILE A 390 -25.74 -9.31 -23.33
CA ILE A 390 -26.98 -10.10 -23.53
C ILE A 390 -28.17 -9.24 -23.96
N GLY A 391 -28.06 -7.91 -23.82
CA GLY A 391 -29.15 -6.97 -24.12
C GLY A 391 -30.13 -6.76 -22.95
N GLN A 392 -29.84 -7.28 -21.76
CA GLN A 392 -30.64 -7.00 -20.56
C GLN A 392 -30.18 -5.68 -19.91
N LEU A 393 -30.55 -4.58 -20.56
CA LEU A 393 -30.05 -3.24 -20.21
C LEU A 393 -30.42 -2.81 -18.79
N GLY A 394 -31.64 -3.13 -18.31
CA GLY A 394 -32.08 -2.74 -16.97
C GLY A 394 -31.24 -3.36 -15.85
N ALA A 395 -30.83 -4.63 -16.01
CA ALA A 395 -29.91 -5.28 -15.08
C ALA A 395 -28.50 -4.69 -15.19
N ALA A 396 -28.02 -4.46 -16.42
CA ALA A 396 -26.72 -3.84 -16.66
C ALA A 396 -26.59 -2.47 -15.98
N LYS A 397 -27.60 -1.59 -16.09
CA LYS A 397 -27.63 -0.28 -15.42
C LYS A 397 -27.51 -0.41 -13.91
N ASN A 398 -28.22 -1.34 -13.28
CA ASN A 398 -28.17 -1.51 -11.83
C ASN A 398 -26.77 -1.90 -11.34
N PHE A 399 -26.11 -2.83 -12.03
CA PHE A 399 -24.75 -3.26 -11.68
C PHE A 399 -23.69 -2.21 -12.01
N LEU A 400 -23.83 -1.50 -13.13
CA LEU A 400 -22.94 -0.40 -13.50
C LEU A 400 -23.09 0.80 -12.56
N ASN A 401 -24.31 1.12 -12.10
CA ASN A 401 -24.53 2.13 -11.08
C ASN A 401 -23.93 1.73 -9.72
N LYS A 402 -23.99 0.43 -9.38
CA LYS A 402 -23.29 -0.10 -8.20
C LYS A 402 -21.77 0.07 -8.33
N CYS A 403 -21.20 -0.25 -9.49
CA CYS A 403 -19.78 -0.07 -9.79
C CYS A 403 -19.33 1.39 -9.62
N THR A 404 -20.05 2.35 -10.23
CA THR A 404 -19.70 3.78 -10.15
C THR A 404 -19.93 4.37 -8.76
N SER A 405 -20.85 3.79 -7.97
CA SER A 405 -21.06 4.16 -6.57
C SER A 405 -19.93 3.67 -5.66
N MET A 406 -19.27 2.55 -5.99
CA MET A 406 -18.08 2.07 -5.26
C MET A 406 -16.87 2.93 -5.55
N ASN A 407 -16.57 3.18 -6.83
CA ASN A 407 -15.48 4.04 -7.23
C ASN A 407 -15.94 5.08 -8.26
N CYS A 408 -16.14 6.31 -7.80
CA CYS A 408 -16.55 7.41 -8.66
C CYS A 408 -15.46 7.87 -9.64
N THR A 409 -14.20 7.47 -9.44
CA THR A 409 -13.07 7.80 -10.32
C THR A 409 -12.84 6.77 -11.44
N PHE A 410 -13.57 5.66 -11.42
CA PHE A 410 -13.41 4.57 -12.38
C PHE A 410 -14.02 4.93 -13.74
N GLY A 411 -13.15 5.37 -14.66
CA GLY A 411 -13.56 5.88 -15.97
C GLY A 411 -14.28 4.86 -16.86
N GLU A 412 -13.78 3.62 -16.94
CA GLU A 412 -14.38 2.58 -17.79
C GLU A 412 -15.81 2.21 -17.34
N GLY A 413 -16.07 2.26 -16.04
CA GLY A 413 -17.41 2.04 -15.49
C GLY A 413 -18.40 3.14 -15.91
N TRP A 414 -18.00 4.40 -15.83
CA TRP A 414 -18.83 5.52 -16.32
C TRP A 414 -19.08 5.45 -17.83
N LEU A 415 -18.09 4.99 -18.61
CA LEU A 415 -18.21 4.82 -20.05
C LEU A 415 -19.24 3.74 -20.38
N ALA A 416 -19.13 2.56 -19.76
CA ALA A 416 -20.10 1.48 -19.95
C ALA A 416 -21.50 1.88 -19.47
N PHE A 417 -21.61 2.63 -18.37
CA PHE A 417 -22.90 3.12 -17.88
C PHE A 417 -23.56 4.10 -18.87
N GLY A 418 -22.78 5.00 -19.48
CA GLY A 418 -23.24 5.87 -20.56
C GLY A 418 -23.73 5.08 -21.79
N HIS A 419 -23.01 4.03 -22.19
CA HIS A 419 -23.44 3.15 -23.30
C HIS A 419 -24.77 2.43 -22.98
N ALA A 420 -24.92 1.89 -21.77
CA ALA A 420 -26.16 1.24 -21.34
C ALA A 420 -27.35 2.20 -21.35
N LEU A 421 -27.18 3.42 -20.84
CA LEU A 421 -28.23 4.46 -20.85
C LEU A 421 -28.58 4.93 -22.27
N THR A 422 -27.58 5.05 -23.14
CA THR A 422 -27.79 5.42 -24.55
C THR A 422 -28.60 4.34 -25.27
N ALA A 423 -28.30 3.06 -25.02
CA ALA A 423 -29.05 1.93 -25.58
C ALA A 423 -30.50 1.88 -25.09
N GLU A 424 -30.80 2.38 -23.89
CA GLU A 424 -32.16 2.53 -23.36
C GLU A 424 -32.85 3.84 -23.74
N SER A 425 -32.24 4.69 -24.58
CA SER A 425 -32.76 6.01 -25.00
C SER A 425 -32.84 7.08 -23.90
N GLU A 426 -32.14 6.91 -22.78
CA GLU A 426 -32.02 7.93 -21.71
C GLU A 426 -30.86 8.91 -21.98
N HIS A 427 -30.97 9.70 -23.04
CA HIS A 427 -29.85 10.50 -23.57
C HIS A 427 -29.30 11.57 -22.61
N GLU A 428 -30.15 12.26 -21.83
CA GLU A 428 -29.70 13.29 -20.88
C GLU A 428 -28.84 12.71 -19.75
N GLN A 429 -29.25 11.55 -19.23
CA GLN A 429 -28.48 10.85 -18.20
C GLN A 429 -27.18 10.27 -18.74
N ALA A 430 -27.20 9.74 -19.97
CA ALA A 430 -26.00 9.28 -20.66
C ALA A 430 -24.99 10.43 -20.85
N MET A 431 -25.46 11.61 -21.25
CA MET A 431 -24.61 12.80 -21.40
C MET A 431 -23.94 13.19 -20.07
N ASN A 432 -24.68 13.16 -18.96
CA ASN A 432 -24.11 13.41 -17.63
C ASN A 432 -23.03 12.39 -17.25
N CYS A 433 -23.14 11.14 -17.70
CA CYS A 433 -22.13 10.12 -17.48
C CYS A 433 -20.87 10.39 -18.31
N TYR A 434 -21.02 10.74 -19.58
CA TYR A 434 -19.88 11.07 -20.44
C TYR A 434 -19.13 12.33 -19.98
N LEU A 435 -19.84 13.34 -19.47
CA LEU A 435 -19.23 14.55 -18.90
C LEU A 435 -18.40 14.26 -17.63
N ARG A 436 -18.67 13.16 -16.93
CA ARG A 436 -17.89 12.73 -15.77
C ARG A 436 -16.65 11.92 -16.14
N LEU A 437 -16.49 11.53 -17.39
CA LEU A 437 -15.30 10.82 -17.84
C LEU A 437 -14.07 11.73 -17.71
N PRO A 438 -12.98 11.27 -17.09
CA PRO A 438 -11.71 11.97 -17.18
C PRO A 438 -11.26 11.93 -18.65
N CYS A 439 -11.34 13.06 -19.37
CA CYS A 439 -11.14 13.18 -20.82
C CYS A 439 -10.00 12.29 -21.37
N LYS A 440 -10.27 11.09 -21.88
CA LYS A 440 -9.33 10.34 -22.73
C LYS A 440 -9.43 10.95 -24.13
N ILE A 441 -8.50 11.84 -24.48
CA ILE A 441 -8.29 12.33 -25.85
C ILE A 441 -6.83 12.06 -26.22
#